data_AF-A0A0Q8ZTV7-F1
#
_entry.id   AF-A0A0Q8ZTV7-F1
#
_cell.length_a   1.000
_cell.length_b   1.000
_cell.length_c   1.000
_cell.angle_alpha   90.00
_cell.angle_beta   90.00
_cell.angle_gamma   90.00
#
_symmetry.space_group_name_H-M   'P 1'
#
loop_
_entity.id
_entity.type
_entity.pdbx_description
1 polymer ?
#
loop_
_entity_poly.entity_id
_entity_poly.type
_entity_poly.pdbx_seq_one_letter_code
_entity_poly.pdbx_strand_id
1 'polypeptide(L)'
;MSAPLSPLQITAGHIRVLADQQNQASRAIWDARLKAVDVHTGVEKTHGTVCDDTAKALKRAEEVRKQATNMVRAQSDDLAVKLEHAAERYDAIDAQEKSNIDGQMQPGG
;
A
#
# COMPACT_ATOMS: atom_id res chain seq x y z
N MET A 1 -12.61 -23.36 -19.27
CA MET A 1 -13.14 -23.70 -17.92
C MET A 1 -12.10 -23.28 -16.92
N SER A 2 -12.33 -22.18 -16.20
CA SER A 2 -11.43 -21.74 -15.13
C SER A 2 -11.53 -22.74 -13.98
N ALA A 3 -10.39 -23.24 -13.52
CA ALA A 3 -10.35 -24.11 -12.35
C ALA A 3 -11.01 -23.39 -11.14
N PRO A 4 -11.78 -24.09 -10.31
CA PRO A 4 -12.31 -23.51 -9.09
C PRO A 4 -11.13 -23.07 -8.23
N LEU A 5 -11.08 -21.79 -7.88
CA LEU A 5 -10.12 -21.27 -6.92
C LEU A 5 -10.33 -22.06 -5.63
N SER A 6 -9.30 -22.75 -5.14
CA SER A 6 -9.31 -23.33 -3.80
C SER A 6 -9.71 -22.23 -2.80
N PRO A 7 -10.51 -22.53 -1.76
CA PRO A 7 -10.95 -21.51 -0.82
C PRO A 7 -9.73 -20.78 -0.24
N LEU A 8 -9.70 -19.47 -0.39
CA LEU A 8 -8.61 -18.64 0.11
C LEU A 8 -8.61 -18.72 1.64
N GLN A 9 -7.62 -19.40 2.22
CA GLN A 9 -7.46 -19.47 3.67
C GLN A 9 -6.79 -18.18 4.15
N ILE A 10 -7.60 -17.23 4.61
CA ILE A 10 -7.14 -15.98 5.18
C ILE A 10 -7.05 -16.12 6.70
N THR A 11 -5.85 -15.92 7.25
CA THR A 11 -5.62 -15.80 8.70
C THR A 11 -5.32 -14.35 9.04
N ALA A 12 -5.49 -13.94 10.31
CA ALA A 12 -5.06 -12.62 10.78
C ALA A 12 -3.57 -12.36 10.48
N GLY A 13 -2.72 -13.39 10.63
CA GLY A 13 -1.32 -13.32 10.25
C GLY A 13 -1.09 -13.02 8.76
N HIS A 14 -1.83 -13.69 7.86
CA HIS A 14 -1.77 -13.40 6.43
C HIS A 14 -2.18 -11.94 6.14
N ILE A 15 -3.27 -11.47 6.74
CA ILE A 15 -3.76 -10.11 6.55
C ILE A 15 -2.71 -9.07 6.98
N ARG A 16 -2.02 -9.30 8.11
CA ARG A 16 -0.92 -8.42 8.56
C ARG A 16 0.24 -8.36 7.56
N VAL A 17 0.61 -9.50 6.96
CA VAL A 17 1.63 -9.51 5.89
C VAL A 17 1.19 -8.65 4.70
N LEU A 18 -0.08 -8.70 4.31
CA LEU A 18 -0.60 -7.83 3.24
C LEU A 18 -0.56 -6.35 3.65
N ALA A 19 -0.88 -6.02 4.90
CA ALA A 19 -0.77 -4.65 5.41
C ALA A 19 0.67 -4.14 5.32
N ASP A 20 1.64 -4.95 5.77
CA ASP A 20 3.06 -4.62 5.68
C ASP A 20 3.53 -4.43 4.24
N GLN A 21 3.01 -5.22 3.30
CA GLN A 21 3.32 -5.05 1.87
C GLN A 21 2.80 -3.71 1.34
N GLN A 22 1.61 -3.27 1.76
CA GLN A 22 1.08 -1.96 1.39
C GLN A 22 1.90 -0.81 2.00
N ASN A 23 2.31 -0.94 3.27
CA ASN A 23 3.22 0.00 3.92
C ASN A 23 4.57 0.10 3.17
N GLN A 24 5.12 -1.03 2.72
CA GLN A 24 6.33 -1.06 1.91
C GLN A 24 6.13 -0.44 0.53
N ALA A 25 5.00 -0.72 -0.14
CA ALA A 25 4.66 -0.13 -1.42
C ALA A 25 4.56 1.40 -1.33
N SER A 26 3.88 1.92 -0.31
CA SER A 26 3.77 3.35 -0.03
C SER A 26 5.15 4.03 0.07
N ARG A 27 6.08 3.42 0.83
CA ARG A 27 7.47 3.90 0.96
C ARG A 27 8.23 3.84 -0.37
N ALA A 28 8.12 2.72 -1.10
CA ALA A 28 8.80 2.56 -2.38
C ALA A 28 8.32 3.57 -3.43
N ILE A 29 7.01 3.88 -3.46
CA ILE A 29 6.43 4.90 -4.33
C ILE A 29 7.01 6.29 -3.99
N TRP A 30 7.12 6.59 -2.70
CA TRP A 30 7.69 7.85 -2.25
C TRP A 30 9.17 7.98 -2.65
N ASP A 31 9.96 6.94 -2.42
CA ASP A 31 11.38 6.93 -2.81
C ASP A 31 11.56 7.03 -4.32
N ALA A 32 10.73 6.33 -5.11
CA ALA A 32 10.75 6.42 -6.56
C ALA A 32 10.41 7.82 -7.07
N ARG A 33 9.53 8.55 -6.37
CA ARG A 33 9.23 9.97 -6.69
C ARG A 33 10.47 10.84 -6.55
N LEU A 34 11.24 10.67 -5.47
CA LEU A 34 12.39 11.51 -5.14
C LEU A 34 13.57 11.36 -6.12
N LYS A 35 13.65 10.24 -6.85
CA LYS A 35 14.72 10.00 -7.83
C LYS A 35 14.65 10.88 -9.09
N ALA A 36 13.49 11.47 -9.38
CA ALA A 36 13.24 12.21 -10.61
C ALA A 36 12.59 13.57 -10.31
N VAL A 37 13.23 14.34 -9.43
CA VAL A 37 12.80 15.70 -9.03
C VAL A 37 13.80 16.72 -9.60
N ASP A 38 13.28 17.86 -10.06
CA ASP A 38 14.06 18.99 -10.59
C ASP A 38 14.97 18.66 -11.79
N VAL A 39 14.63 17.62 -12.54
CA VAL A 39 15.30 17.26 -13.80
C VAL A 39 15.14 18.39 -14.81
N HIS A 40 13.97 19.04 -14.84
CA HIS A 40 13.74 20.22 -15.68
C HIS A 40 14.77 21.33 -15.41
N THR A 41 15.08 21.61 -14.14
CA THR A 41 16.07 22.62 -13.73
C THR A 41 17.48 22.23 -14.19
N GLY A 42 17.80 20.93 -14.16
CA GLY A 42 19.07 20.41 -14.70
C GLY A 42 19.22 20.69 -16.19
N VAL A 43 18.15 20.46 -16.97
CA VAL A 43 18.13 20.74 -18.41
C VAL A 43 18.24 22.24 -18.68
N GLU A 44 17.48 23.08 -17.98
CA GLU A 44 17.58 24.55 -18.10
C GLU A 44 19.01 25.05 -17.85
N LYS A 45 19.66 24.55 -16.79
CA LYS A 45 21.02 24.98 -16.42
C LYS A 45 22.09 24.54 -17.42
N THR A 46 21.91 23.38 -18.07
CA THR A 46 22.96 22.78 -18.91
C THR A 46 22.82 23.09 -20.38
N HIS A 47 21.58 23.24 -20.88
CA HIS A 47 21.30 23.45 -22.30
C HIS A 47 20.68 24.82 -22.59
N GLY A 48 20.23 25.54 -21.55
CA GLY A 48 19.68 26.88 -21.67
C GLY A 48 18.45 26.94 -22.59
N THR A 49 18.32 28.06 -23.29
CA THR A 49 17.13 28.40 -24.07
C THR A 49 16.85 27.47 -25.25
N VAL A 50 17.87 26.78 -25.76
CA VAL A 50 17.71 25.78 -26.84
C VAL A 50 16.79 24.63 -26.42
N CYS A 51 16.73 24.32 -25.13
CA CYS A 51 15.92 23.24 -24.57
C CYS A 51 14.73 23.73 -23.72
N ASP A 52 14.28 24.98 -23.87
CA ASP A 52 13.18 25.54 -23.08
C ASP A 52 11.90 24.70 -23.14
N ASP A 53 11.53 24.22 -24.32
CA ASP A 53 10.32 23.40 -24.46
C ASP A 53 10.48 22.02 -23.82
N THR A 54 11.69 21.45 -23.87
CA THR A 54 12.03 20.21 -23.16
C THR A 54 11.96 20.41 -21.65
N ALA A 55 12.51 21.50 -21.12
CA ALA A 55 12.42 21.83 -19.70
C ALA A 55 10.97 22.00 -19.24
N LYS A 56 10.15 22.73 -20.00
CA LYS A 56 8.71 22.88 -19.71
C LYS A 56 7.99 21.53 -19.73
N ALA A 57 8.31 20.65 -20.69
CA ALA A 57 7.73 19.33 -20.77
C ALA A 57 8.11 18.45 -19.56
N LEU A 58 9.39 18.48 -19.15
CA LEU A 58 9.88 17.78 -17.96
C LEU A 58 9.18 18.28 -16.70
N LYS A 59 9.05 19.59 -16.52
CA LYS A 59 8.36 20.19 -15.37
C LYS A 59 6.91 19.72 -15.26
N ARG A 60 6.18 19.65 -16.39
CA ARG A 60 4.81 19.10 -16.41
C ARG A 60 4.80 17.62 -16.04
N ALA A 61 5.74 16.83 -16.57
CA ALA A 61 5.84 15.41 -16.26
C ALA A 61 6.15 15.15 -14.77
N GLU A 62 7.01 15.97 -14.16
CA GLU A 62 7.33 15.94 -12.73
C GLU A 62 6.09 16.25 -11.87
N GLU A 63 5.30 17.27 -12.22
CA GLU A 63 4.07 17.60 -11.50
C GLU A 63 3.01 16.50 -11.60
N VAL A 64 2.80 15.93 -12.79
CA VAL A 64 1.89 14.79 -12.96
C VAL A 64 2.38 13.57 -12.16
N ARG A 65 3.68 13.27 -12.20
CA ARG A 65 4.27 12.20 -11.40
C ARG A 65 4.08 12.43 -9.91
N LYS A 66 4.24 13.66 -9.44
CA LYS A 66 4.01 14.04 -8.03
C LYS A 66 2.55 13.80 -7.62
N GLN A 67 1.60 14.17 -8.46
CA GLN A 67 0.17 13.91 -8.20
C GLN A 67 -0.13 12.41 -8.16
N ALA A 68 0.31 11.67 -9.19
CA ALA A 68 0.09 10.23 -9.28
C ALA A 68 0.71 9.48 -8.09
N THR A 69 1.96 9.78 -7.73
CA THR A 69 2.64 9.14 -6.60
C THR A 69 1.95 9.45 -5.27
N ASN A 70 1.46 10.67 -5.06
CA ASN A 70 0.67 11.00 -3.86
C ASN A 70 -0.63 10.20 -3.80
N MET A 71 -1.34 10.05 -4.92
CA MET A 71 -2.60 9.29 -4.96
C MET A 71 -2.39 7.80 -4.68
N VAL A 72 -1.43 7.17 -5.36
CA VAL A 72 -1.17 5.73 -5.18
C VAL A 72 -0.65 5.46 -3.77
N ARG A 73 0.23 6.33 -3.25
CA ARG A 73 0.70 6.23 -1.86
C ARG A 73 -0.47 6.28 -0.88
N ALA A 74 -1.39 7.25 -1.04
CA ALA A 74 -2.56 7.37 -0.16
C ALA A 74 -3.46 6.13 -0.19
N GLN A 75 -3.62 5.49 -1.36
CA GLN A 75 -4.37 4.24 -1.47
C GLN A 75 -3.66 3.07 -0.78
N SER A 76 -2.34 2.96 -0.90
CA SER A 76 -1.57 1.95 -0.17
C SER A 76 -1.65 2.16 1.34
N ASP A 77 -1.51 3.41 1.82
CA ASP A 77 -1.62 3.74 3.24
C ASP A 77 -3.02 3.39 3.79
N ASP A 78 -4.09 3.77 3.08
CA ASP A 78 -5.48 3.46 3.44
C ASP A 78 -5.75 1.95 3.45
N LEU A 79 -5.23 1.21 2.46
CA LEU A 79 -5.38 -0.24 2.40
C LEU A 79 -4.62 -0.94 3.53
N ALA A 80 -3.43 -0.46 3.89
CA ALA A 80 -2.67 -1.01 5.02
C ALA A 80 -3.48 -0.92 6.32
N VAL A 81 -4.05 0.25 6.62
CA VAL A 81 -4.88 0.47 7.82
C VAL A 81 -6.12 -0.45 7.81
N LYS A 82 -6.78 -0.58 6.66
CA LYS A 82 -7.95 -1.46 6.53
C LYS A 82 -7.60 -2.92 6.77
N LEU A 83 -6.44 -3.36 6.31
CA LEU A 83 -5.94 -4.72 6.53
C LEU A 83 -5.56 -4.94 8.00
N GLU A 84 -4.84 -4.01 8.63
CA GLU A 84 -4.54 -4.10 10.08
C GLU A 84 -5.81 -4.26 10.91
N HIS A 85 -6.80 -3.40 10.68
CA HIS A 85 -8.09 -3.48 11.36
C HIS A 85 -8.86 -4.76 11.04
N ALA A 86 -8.75 -5.30 9.82
CA ALA A 86 -9.34 -6.60 9.50
C ALA A 86 -8.65 -7.74 10.26
N ALA A 87 -7.32 -7.72 10.39
CA ALA A 87 -6.57 -8.71 11.17
C ALA A 87 -6.96 -8.67 12.66
N GLU A 88 -7.11 -7.48 13.24
CA GLU A 88 -7.58 -7.31 14.62
C GLU A 88 -8.97 -7.92 14.84
N ARG A 89 -9.89 -7.73 13.88
CA ARG A 89 -11.23 -8.31 13.94
C ARG A 89 -11.20 -9.84 13.87
N TYR A 90 -10.33 -10.41 13.05
CA TYR A 90 -10.15 -11.86 13.00
C TYR A 90 -9.68 -12.41 14.35
N ASP A 91 -8.65 -11.81 14.95
CA ASP A 91 -8.15 -12.24 16.26
C ASP A 91 -9.22 -12.10 17.36
N ALA A 92 -10.01 -11.02 17.33
CA ALA A 92 -11.09 -10.81 18.29
C ALA A 92 -12.19 -11.88 18.16
N ILE A 93 -12.58 -12.24 16.94
CA ILE A 93 -13.56 -13.29 16.68
C ILE A 93 -13.01 -14.65 17.12
N ASP A 94 -11.77 -14.98 16.75
CA ASP A 94 -11.15 -16.25 17.12
C ASP A 94 -11.05 -16.40 18.65
N ALA A 95 -10.68 -15.32 19.36
CA ALA A 95 -10.65 -15.30 20.82
C ALA A 95 -12.05 -15.45 21.44
N GLN A 96 -13.06 -14.78 20.88
CA GLN A 96 -14.43 -14.86 21.36
C GLN A 96 -15.00 -16.28 21.18
N GLU A 97 -14.82 -16.88 20.01
CA GLU A 97 -15.32 -18.22 19.75
C GLU A 97 -14.58 -19.28 20.55
N LYS A 98 -13.28 -19.12 20.77
CA LYS A 98 -12.54 -19.95 21.73
C LYS A 98 -13.15 -19.87 23.13
N SER A 99 -13.42 -18.66 23.62
CA SER A 99 -14.05 -18.47 24.94
C SER A 99 -15.45 -19.10 25.01
N ASN A 100 -16.22 -19.05 23.93
CA ASN A 100 -17.55 -19.66 23.86
C ASN A 100 -17.43 -21.20 23.98
N ILE A 101 -16.49 -21.80 23.26
CA ILE A 101 -16.23 -23.26 23.31
C ILE A 101 -15.74 -23.68 24.70
N ASP A 102 -14.76 -22.96 25.27
CA ASP A 102 -14.23 -23.24 26.60
C ASP A 102 -15.34 -23.15 27.67
N GLY A 103 -16.28 -22.22 27.51
CA GLY A 103 -17.46 -22.09 28.39
C GLY A 103 -18.50 -23.20 28.25
N GLN A 104 -18.63 -23.81 27.06
CA GLN A 104 -19.51 -24.97 26.83
C GLN A 104 -18.91 -26.29 27.35
N MET A 105 -17.58 -26.34 27.49
CA MET A 105 -16.80 -27.51 27.90
C MET A 105 -16.63 -27.62 29.43
N GLN A 106 -17.53 -27.04 30.23
CA GLN A 106 -17.49 -27.21 31.69
C GLN A 106 -17.57 -28.71 32.05
N PRO A 107 -16.60 -29.25 32.81
CA PRO A 107 -16.61 -30.66 33.16
C PRO A 107 -17.88 -30.96 33.95
N GLY A 108 -18.65 -31.96 33.49
CA GLY A 108 -19.78 -32.48 34.22
C GLY A 108 -19.35 -32.84 35.64
N GLY A 109 -20.06 -32.29 36.63
CA GLY A 109 -19.84 -32.57 38.05
C GLY A 109 -20.15 -34.02 38.43
#